data_AF-A0A1G0RS07-F1
#
_entry.id   AF-A0A1G0RS07-F1
#
_cell.length_a   1.000
_cell.length_b   1.000
_cell.length_c   1.000
_cell.angle_alpha   90.00
_cell.angle_beta   90.00
_cell.angle_gamma   90.00
#
_symmetry.space_group_name_H-M   'P 1'
#
loop_
_entity.id
_entity.type
_entity.pdbx_description
1 polymer ?
#
loop_
_entity_poly.entity_id
_entity_poly.type
_entity_poly.pdbx_seq_one_letter_code
_entity_poly.pdbx_strand_id
1 'polypeptide(L)' 'MGMRHVDLVTIQVEDIIFFSQQNLHMMFICLRQDLAVGDPGEVVLFFRSVGELKVKAVVKGQPVESMEMI' A
#
# COMPACT_ATOMS: atom_id res chain seq x y z
N MET A 1 1.58 11.04 -16.35
CA MET A 1 1.39 9.58 -16.22
C MET A 1 0.56 9.36 -14.97
N GLY A 2 -0.68 8.87 -15.10
CA GLY A 2 -1.64 8.77 -13.98
C GLY A 2 -1.64 7.41 -13.30
N MET A 3 -2.46 7.27 -12.26
CA MET A 3 -2.68 5.99 -11.58
C MET A 3 -3.22 4.94 -12.55
N ARG A 4 -2.66 3.74 -12.51
CA ARG A 4 -3.12 2.59 -13.31
C ARG A 4 -3.24 1.38 -12.39
N HIS A 5 -4.37 0.69 -12.50
CA HIS A 5 -4.55 -0.60 -11.85
C HIS A 5 -3.73 -1.67 -12.58
N VAL A 6 -3.08 -2.54 -11.81
CA VAL A 6 -2.37 -3.72 -12.31
C VAL A 6 -2.73 -4.91 -11.44
N ASP A 7 -3.03 -6.05 -12.07
CA ASP A 7 -3.47 -7.24 -11.34
C ASP A 7 -2.30 -7.92 -10.59
N LEU A 8 -1.09 -7.81 -11.14
CA LEU A 8 0.11 -8.46 -10.62
C LEU A 8 1.32 -7.54 -10.77
N VAL A 9 2.23 -7.63 -9.80
CA VAL A 9 3.55 -6.98 -9.83
C VAL A 9 4.61 -8.06 -9.97
N THR A 10 5.48 -7.94 -10.98
CA THR A 10 6.63 -8.82 -11.16
C THR A 10 7.81 -8.30 -10.36
N ILE A 11 8.45 -9.20 -9.59
CA ILE A 11 9.67 -8.92 -8.84
C ILE A 11 10.78 -9.75 -9.49
N GLN A 12 11.82 -9.11 -10.04
CA GLN A 12 12.95 -9.85 -10.60
C GLN A 12 13.90 -10.33 -9.49
N VAL A 13 14.81 -11.23 -9.86
CA VAL A 13 15.89 -11.65 -8.97
C VAL A 13 16.72 -10.42 -8.61
N GLU A 14 17.05 -10.28 -7.32
CA GLU A 14 17.79 -9.13 -6.74
C GLU A 14 17.04 -7.79 -6.70
N ASP A 15 15.79 -7.72 -7.18
CA ASP A 15 14.99 -6.50 -7.07
C ASP A 15 14.58 -6.21 -5.62
N ILE A 16 14.58 -4.93 -5.28
CA ILE A 16 13.94 -4.40 -4.06
C ILE A 16 12.78 -3.50 -4.49
N ILE A 17 11.56 -3.88 -4.09
CA ILE A 17 10.37 -3.08 -4.37
C ILE A 17 10.05 -2.17 -3.20
N PHE A 18 9.93 -0.88 -3.50
CA PHE A 18 9.50 0.15 -2.56
C PHE A 18 8.08 0.57 -2.85
N PHE A 19 7.21 0.47 -1.84
CA PHE A 19 5.86 1.00 -1.91
C PHE A 19 5.82 2.44 -1.40
N SER A 20 5.33 3.37 -2.21
CA SER A 20 5.15 4.77 -1.83
C SER A 20 3.91 5.36 -2.48
N GLN A 21 3.32 6.39 -1.85
CA GLN A 21 2.07 7.01 -2.30
C GLN A 21 2.14 7.54 -3.75
N GLN A 22 3.32 7.94 -4.20
CA GLN A 22 3.52 8.52 -5.54
C GLN A 22 3.87 7.46 -6.61
N ASN A 23 4.35 6.28 -6.19
CA ASN A 23 4.78 5.20 -7.09
C ASN A 23 3.89 3.98 -6.90
N LEU A 24 4.47 2.78 -6.93
CA LEU A 24 3.75 1.55 -6.67
C LEU A 24 3.17 1.59 -5.24
N HIS A 25 1.87 1.43 -5.12
CA HIS A 25 1.18 1.37 -3.84
C HIS A 25 0.01 0.40 -3.93
N MET A 26 -0.43 -0.08 -2.78
CA MET A 26 -1.63 -0.91 -2.67
C MET A 26 -2.82 -0.02 -2.34
N MET A 27 -3.89 -0.15 -3.12
CA MET A 27 -5.16 0.51 -2.84
C MET A 27 -6.12 -0.46 -2.16
N PHE A 28 -6.62 -0.10 -0.98
CA PHE A 28 -7.71 -0.80 -0.33
C PHE A 28 -9.04 -0.23 -0.83
N ILE A 29 -9.75 -0.98 -1.67
CA ILE A 29 -11.03 -0.58 -2.25
C ILE A 29 -12.16 -1.23 -1.45
N CYS A 30 -13.26 -0.49 -1.24
CA CYS A 30 -14.45 -0.97 -0.52
C CYS A 30 -14.15 -1.46 0.91
N LEU A 31 -13.48 -0.62 1.71
CA LEU A 31 -13.34 -0.88 3.14
C LEU A 31 -14.73 -1.11 3.77
N ARG A 32 -14.85 -2.16 4.59
CA ARG A 32 -16.11 -2.54 5.25
C ARG A 32 -16.39 -1.74 6.52
N GLN A 33 -15.35 -1.10 7.04
CA GLN A 33 -15.36 -0.32 8.28
C GLN A 33 -14.42 0.86 8.07
N ASP A 34 -14.77 1.99 8.67
CA ASP A 34 -13.88 3.14 8.70
C ASP A 34 -12.66 2.82 9.56
N LEU A 35 -11.50 3.35 9.15
CA LEU A 35 -10.23 3.15 9.85
C LEU A 35 -9.80 4.44 10.54
N ALA A 36 -9.45 4.36 11.82
CA ALA A 36 -8.88 5.46 12.57
C ALA A 36 -7.35 5.42 12.52
N VAL A 37 -6.71 6.59 12.66
CA VAL A 37 -5.25 6.68 12.78
C VAL A 37 -4.80 5.93 14.03
N GLY A 38 -3.81 5.06 13.87
CA GLY A 38 -3.30 4.18 14.93
C GLY A 38 -3.93 2.79 14.93
N ASP A 39 -4.99 2.55 14.16
CA ASP A 39 -5.58 1.22 14.09
C ASP A 39 -4.58 0.20 13.51
N PRO A 40 -4.43 -0.97 14.14
CA PRO A 40 -3.64 -2.05 13.59
C PRO A 40 -4.39 -2.75 12.46
N GLY A 41 -3.68 -3.07 11.39
CA GLY A 41 -4.18 -3.87 10.28
C GLY A 41 -3.25 -5.04 10.00
N GLU A 42 -3.82 -6.13 9.47
CA GLU A 42 -3.06 -7.24 8.92
C GLU A 42 -3.43 -7.40 7.43
N VAL A 43 -2.41 -7.53 6.60
CA VAL A 43 -2.55 -7.73 5.16
C VAL A 43 -1.79 -8.99 4.79
N VAL A 44 -2.41 -9.84 3.97
CA VAL A 44 -1.77 -11.05 3.43
C VAL A 44 -1.38 -10.78 1.99
N LEU A 45 -0.10 -10.85 1.70
CA LEU A 45 0.45 -10.78 0.35
C LEU A 45 0.64 -12.19 -0.19
N PHE A 46 0.16 -12.43 -1.41
CA PHE A 46 0.27 -13.71 -2.08
C PHE A 46 1.38 -13.64 -3.14
N PHE A 47 2.47 -14.36 -2.90
CA PHE A 47 3.57 -14.51 -3.84
C PHE A 47 3.43 -15.84 -4.57
N ARG A 48 3.36 -15.79 -5.90
CA ARG A 48 3.19 -16.99 -6.74
C ARG A 48 4.20 -18.09 -6.45
N SER A 49 5.44 -17.74 -6.15
CA SER A 49 6.54 -18.70 -5.97
C SER A 49 6.88 -19.01 -4.51
N VAL A 50 6.47 -18.17 -3.56
CA VAL A 50 6.90 -18.24 -2.15
C VAL A 50 5.71 -18.53 -1.21
N GLY A 51 4.48 -18.32 -1.67
CA GLY A 51 3.27 -18.48 -0.88
C GLY A 51 2.85 -17.19 -0.19
N GLU A 52 2.32 -17.30 1.03
CA GLU A 52 1.71 -16.19 1.75
C GLU A 52 2.70 -15.48 2.68
N LEU A 53 2.65 -14.14 2.67
CA LEU A 53 3.36 -13.30 3.63
C LEU A 53 2.36 -12.43 4.39
N LYS A 54 2.32 -12.58 5.71
CA LYS A 54 1.49 -11.77 6.59
C LYS A 54 2.26 -10.53 7.04
N VAL A 55 1.70 -9.37 6.75
CA VAL A 55 2.28 -8.07 7.09
C VAL A 55 1.35 -7.35 8.07
N LYS A 56 1.90 -6.97 9.21
CA LYS A 56 1.21 -6.09 10.15
C LYS A 56 1.51 -4.64 9.77
N ALA A 57 0.47 -3.83 9.66
CA ALA A 57 0.55 -2.41 9.34
C ALA A 57 -0.20 -1.61 10.41
N VAL A 58 0.11 -0.32 10.50
CA VAL A 58 -0.61 0.62 11.36
C VAL A 58 -1.12 1.74 10.47
N VAL A 59 -2.40 2.08 10.61
CA VAL A 59 -3.01 3.17 9.86
C VAL A 59 -2.35 4.48 10.26
N LYS A 60 -1.78 5.19 9.28
CA LYS A 60 -1.19 6.51 9.47
C LYS A 60 -2.02 7.53 8.71
N GLY A 61 -2.26 8.68 9.33
CA GLY A 61 -2.81 9.84 8.62
C GLY A 61 -1.83 10.32 7.55
N GLN A 62 -2.35 11.02 6.54
CA GLN A 62 -1.47 11.77 5.64
C GLN A 62 -0.70 12.83 6.44
N PRO A 63 0.62 13.00 6.25
CA PRO A 63 1.26 14.24 6.63
C PRO A 63 0.59 15.36 5.82
N VAL A 64 -0.01 16.33 6.52
CA VAL A 64 -0.47 17.58 5.91
C VAL A 64 0.79 18.38 5.60
N GLU A 65 1.41 18.17 4.44
CA GLU A 65 2.25 19.22 3.88
C GLU A 65 1.30 20.38 3.56
N SER A 66 1.55 21.49 4.26
CA SER A 66 0.81 22.74 4.19
C SER A 66 0.31 23.05 2.78
N MET A 67 -1.02 23.00 2.58
CA MET A 67 -1.68 23.78 1.53
C MET A 67 -1.43 25.26 1.87
N GLU A 68 -0.34 25.82 1.35
CA GLU A 68 -0.28 27.26 1.13
C GLU A 68 -1.38 27.57 0.12
N MET A 69 -2.46 28.17 0.61
CA MET A 69 -3.45 28.80 -0.25
C MET A 69 -2.78 30.04 -0.86
N ILE A 70 -2.53 29.99 -2.16
CA ILE A 70 -2.30 31.19 -2.98
C ILE A 70 -3.64 31.57 -3.60
#